data_AF-A0A7F8QE90-F1
#
_entry.id   AF-A0A7F8QE90-F1
#
_cell.length_a   1.000
_cell.length_b   1.000
_cell.length_c   1.000
_cell.angle_alpha   90.00
_cell.angle_beta   90.00
_cell.angle_gamma   90.00
#
_symmetry.space_group_name_H-M   'P 1'
#
loop_
_entity.id
_entity.type
_entity.pdbx_description
1 polymer ?
#
loop_
_entity_poly.entity_id
_entity_poly.type
_entity_poly.pdbx_seq_one_letter_code
_entity_poly.pdbx_strand_id
1 'polypeptide(L)'
;MNGIQKGLEPGKMYQYGAIVTLECEEGYTLEGSPQSQCQDDQGWNPPLAVCKSPASLAPLLSGLSAGSVLLVFLIGVTLCTILKHRERNYYTNQIPKEGDLHLETQEVYSIDPYNPAS
;
A
#
# COMPACT_ATOMS: atom_id res chain seq x y z
N MET A 1 -5.32 -15.00 -19.52
CA MET A 1 -4.12 -15.30 -20.32
C MET A 1 -3.70 -16.70 -19.91
N ASN A 2 -3.82 -17.70 -20.78
CA ASN A 2 -3.38 -19.06 -20.48
C ASN A 2 -1.85 -19.08 -20.58
N GLY A 3 -1.14 -19.61 -19.58
CA GLY A 3 0.32 -19.74 -19.62
C GLY A 3 0.77 -20.66 -20.75
N ILE A 4 2.00 -20.46 -21.24
CA ILE A 4 2.59 -21.28 -22.29
C ILE A 4 2.77 -22.71 -21.76
N GLN A 5 2.27 -23.71 -22.50
CA GLN A 5 2.40 -25.13 -22.19
C GLN A 5 3.60 -25.72 -22.94
N LYS A 6 4.52 -26.34 -22.22
CA LYS A 6 5.64 -27.11 -22.78
C LYS A 6 5.22 -28.57 -22.90
N GLY A 7 5.68 -29.26 -23.94
CA GLY A 7 5.41 -30.69 -24.15
C GLY A 7 4.42 -31.02 -25.29
N LEU A 8 3.67 -30.02 -25.78
CA LEU A 8 2.96 -30.12 -27.05
C LEU A 8 3.69 -29.31 -28.13
N GLU A 9 4.01 -29.97 -29.23
CA GLU A 9 4.64 -29.34 -30.39
C GLU A 9 3.53 -28.87 -31.36
N PRO A 10 3.39 -27.56 -31.63
CA PRO A 10 2.37 -27.05 -32.55
C PRO A 10 2.54 -27.65 -33.95
N GLY A 11 1.46 -28.22 -34.49
CA GLY A 11 1.46 -28.82 -35.83
C GLY A 11 2.04 -30.23 -35.90
N LYS A 12 2.46 -30.83 -34.78
CA LYS A 12 2.84 -32.24 -34.74
C LYS A 12 1.62 -33.14 -34.61
N MET A 13 1.58 -34.20 -35.42
CA MET A 13 0.59 -35.27 -35.28
C MET A 13 1.11 -36.34 -34.32
N TYR A 14 0.31 -36.64 -33.30
CA TYR A 14 0.61 -37.69 -32.33
C TYR A 14 -0.18 -38.95 -32.68
N GLN A 15 0.50 -40.09 -32.70
CA GLN A 15 -0.13 -41.38 -32.98
C GLN A 15 -0.88 -41.90 -31.76
N TYR A 16 -1.82 -42.82 -31.97
CA TYR A 16 -2.51 -43.53 -30.89
C TYR A 16 -1.51 -44.10 -29.87
N GLY A 17 -1.78 -43.90 -28.59
CA GLY A 17 -0.93 -44.35 -27.50
C GLY A 17 0.27 -43.44 -27.21
N ALA A 18 0.52 -42.39 -28.02
CA ALA A 18 1.56 -41.42 -27.74
C ALA A 18 1.29 -40.68 -26.44
N ILE A 19 2.33 -40.50 -25.63
CA ILE A 19 2.22 -39.87 -24.33
C ILE A 19 3.02 -38.56 -24.34
N VAL A 20 2.41 -37.51 -23.81
CA VAL A 20 3.03 -36.19 -23.64
C VAL A 20 3.03 -35.81 -22.17
N THR A 21 4.09 -35.14 -21.76
CA THR A 21 4.21 -34.54 -20.44
C THR A 21 4.11 -33.03 -20.59
N LEU A 22 3.12 -32.46 -19.94
CA LEU A 22 2.81 -31.04 -19.93
C LEU A 22 3.50 -30.37 -18.75
N GLU A 23 4.17 -29.26 -19.04
CA GLU A 23 4.78 -28.40 -18.03
C GLU A 23 4.41 -26.94 -18.28
N CYS A 24 4.23 -26.18 -17.19
CA CYS A 24 3.98 -24.75 -17.27
C CYS A 24 5.28 -23.96 -17.10
N GLU A 25 5.33 -22.77 -17.69
CA GLU A 25 6.41 -21.83 -17.42
C GLU A 25 6.46 -21.40 -15.96
N GLU A 26 7.63 -20.92 -15.54
CA GLU A 26 7.84 -20.40 -14.19
C GLU A 26 6.80 -19.33 -13.84
N GLY A 27 6.25 -19.44 -12.64
CA GLY A 27 5.20 -18.54 -12.18
C GLY A 27 3.81 -18.87 -12.72
N TYR A 28 3.59 -20.00 -13.38
CA TYR A 28 2.25 -20.55 -13.67
C TYR A 28 2.04 -21.88 -12.98
N THR A 29 0.80 -22.17 -12.60
CA THR A 29 0.41 -23.43 -11.98
C THR A 29 -0.30 -24.31 -13.00
N LEU A 30 0.15 -25.57 -13.11
CA LEU A 30 -0.50 -26.58 -13.95
C LEU A 30 -1.77 -27.08 -13.27
N GLU A 31 -2.91 -26.93 -13.95
CA GLU A 31 -4.20 -27.45 -13.51
C GLU A 31 -4.63 -28.62 -14.39
N GLY A 32 -4.81 -29.78 -13.76
CA GLY A 32 -5.13 -31.04 -14.44
C GLY A 32 -3.98 -32.04 -14.33
N SER A 33 -3.97 -33.01 -15.25
CA SER A 33 -2.95 -34.06 -15.25
C SER A 33 -1.70 -33.61 -16.01
N PRO A 34 -0.50 -33.79 -15.44
CA PRO A 34 0.76 -33.43 -16.11
C PRO A 34 1.09 -34.36 -17.28
N GLN A 35 0.39 -35.48 -17.42
CA GLN A 35 0.62 -36.46 -18.48
C GLN A 35 -0.70 -36.80 -19.16
N SER A 36 -0.67 -36.88 -20.49
CA SER A 36 -1.84 -37.24 -21.29
C SER A 36 -1.47 -38.18 -22.43
N GLN A 37 -2.39 -39.07 -22.79
CA GLN A 37 -2.21 -40.03 -23.87
C GLN A 37 -3.18 -39.75 -25.01
N CYS A 38 -2.63 -39.77 -26.23
CA CYS A 38 -3.39 -39.68 -27.47
C CYS A 38 -4.26 -40.93 -27.65
N GLN A 39 -5.57 -40.72 -27.79
CA GLN A 39 -6.58 -41.75 -27.97
C GLN A 39 -6.84 -42.00 -29.46
N ASP A 40 -7.68 -42.99 -29.76
CA ASP A 40 -7.97 -43.42 -31.13
C ASP A 40 -8.80 -42.40 -31.92
N ASP A 41 -9.52 -41.54 -31.20
CA ASP A 41 -10.29 -40.41 -31.71
C ASP A 41 -9.43 -39.14 -31.92
N GLN A 42 -8.09 -39.26 -31.83
CA GLN A 42 -7.14 -38.13 -31.81
C GLN A 42 -7.38 -37.17 -30.63
N GLY A 43 -8.16 -37.58 -29.63
CA GLY A 43 -8.35 -36.90 -28.37
C GLY A 43 -7.21 -37.17 -27.39
N TRP A 44 -7.26 -36.48 -26.26
CA TRP A 44 -6.28 -36.61 -25.17
C TRP A 44 -7.00 -37.06 -23.91
N ASN A 45 -6.53 -38.15 -23.32
CA ASN A 45 -7.07 -38.68 -22.07
C ASN A 45 -5.94 -38.98 -21.07
N PRO A 46 -5.97 -38.40 -19.85
CA PRO A 46 -6.88 -37.32 -19.41
C PRO A 46 -6.75 -36.05 -20.27
N PRO A 47 -7.74 -35.13 -20.25
CA PRO A 47 -7.66 -33.88 -21.02
C PRO A 47 -6.36 -33.11 -20.75
N LEU A 48 -5.87 -32.39 -21.76
CA LEU A 48 -4.66 -31.58 -21.64
C LEU A 48 -4.80 -30.57 -20.50
N ALA A 49 -3.81 -30.51 -19.61
CA ALA A 49 -3.77 -29.55 -18.51
C ALA A 49 -3.63 -28.11 -19.00
N VAL A 50 -4.07 -27.16 -18.17
CA VAL A 50 -4.02 -25.73 -18.48
C VAL A 50 -3.14 -24.99 -17.46
N CYS A 51 -2.33 -24.07 -17.95
CA CYS A 51 -1.50 -23.21 -17.10
C CYS A 51 -2.28 -21.98 -16.67
N LYS A 52 -2.52 -21.86 -15.36
CA LYS A 52 -3.15 -20.67 -14.75
C LYS A 52 -2.10 -19.79 -14.08
N SER A 53 -2.24 -18.48 -14.27
CA SER A 53 -1.44 -17.52 -13.51
C SER A 53 -1.84 -17.57 -12.04
N PRO A 54 -0.90 -17.42 -11.09
CA PRO A 54 -1.22 -17.24 -9.68
C PRO A 54 -2.18 -16.07 -9.57
N ALA A 55 -3.27 -16.26 -8.82
CA ALA A 55 -4.20 -15.18 -8.53
C ALA A 55 -3.38 -14.03 -7.95
N SER A 56 -3.25 -12.93 -8.71
CA SER A 56 -2.56 -11.76 -8.21
C SER A 56 -3.30 -11.30 -6.97
N LEU A 57 -2.64 -11.26 -5.81
CA LEU A 57 -3.18 -10.68 -4.57
C LEU A 57 -3.35 -9.15 -4.67
N ALA A 58 -3.11 -8.58 -5.85
CA ALA A 58 -3.32 -7.19 -6.20
C ALA A 58 -4.69 -6.59 -5.77
N PRO A 59 -5.84 -7.28 -5.85
CA PRO A 59 -7.10 -6.66 -5.46
C PRO A 59 -7.26 -6.50 -3.95
N LEU A 60 -6.41 -7.16 -3.13
CA LEU A 60 -6.43 -6.97 -1.67
C LEU A 60 -5.77 -5.66 -1.24
N LEU A 61 -4.89 -5.09 -2.08
CA LEU A 61 -4.23 -3.80 -1.83
C LEU A 61 -5.01 -2.61 -2.41
N SER A 62 -5.93 -2.83 -3.35
CA SER A 62 -6.69 -1.75 -4.00
C SER A 62 -7.90 -1.24 -3.20
N GLY A 63 -8.15 -1.75 -2.00
CA GLY A 63 -9.31 -1.37 -1.17
C GLY A 63 -9.18 -0.05 -0.39
N LEU A 64 -8.05 0.66 -0.47
CA LEU A 64 -7.76 1.86 0.34
C LEU A 64 -8.01 3.21 -0.37
N SER A 65 -8.82 3.30 -1.43
CA SER A 65 -8.77 4.52 -2.26
C SER A 65 -9.59 5.73 -1.78
N ALA A 66 -10.47 5.61 -0.78
CA ALA A 66 -11.23 6.79 -0.31
C ALA A 66 -11.44 6.84 1.21
N GLY A 67 -11.87 5.73 1.83
CA GLY A 67 -12.16 5.68 3.26
C GLY A 67 -10.92 5.95 4.12
N SER A 68 -9.79 5.36 3.75
CA SER A 68 -8.53 5.52 4.49
C SER A 68 -7.98 6.94 4.44
N VAL A 69 -8.12 7.61 3.29
CA VAL A 69 -7.73 9.01 3.13
C VAL A 69 -8.57 9.90 4.03
N LEU A 70 -9.90 9.73 4.02
CA LEU A 70 -10.81 10.47 4.90
C LEU A 70 -10.49 10.23 6.38
N LEU A 71 -10.27 8.97 6.79
CA LEU A 71 -9.92 8.64 8.17
C LEU A 71 -8.59 9.29 8.60
N VAL A 72 -7.57 9.27 7.74
CA VAL A 72 -6.28 9.92 8.02
C VAL A 72 -6.45 11.44 8.14
N PHE A 73 -7.26 12.07 7.28
CA PHE A 73 -7.57 13.50 7.41
C PHE A 73 -8.31 13.82 8.71
N LEU A 74 -9.31 13.04 9.10
CA LEU A 74 -10.04 13.23 10.35
C LEU A 74 -9.14 13.03 11.58
N ILE A 75 -8.27 12.03 11.57
CA ILE A 75 -7.28 11.78 12.63
C ILE A 75 -6.27 12.95 12.70
N GLY A 76 -5.78 13.43 11.56
CA GLY A 76 -4.86 14.56 11.50
C GLY A 76 -5.49 15.84 12.06
N VAL A 77 -6.71 16.19 11.65
CA VAL A 77 -7.43 17.38 12.13
C VAL A 77 -7.69 17.28 13.63
N THR A 78 -8.14 16.12 14.13
CA THR A 78 -8.39 15.93 15.56
C THR A 78 -7.11 16.02 16.39
N LEU A 79 -5.99 15.47 15.92
CA LEU A 79 -4.70 15.63 16.58
C LEU A 79 -4.23 17.10 16.57
N CYS A 80 -4.36 17.80 15.44
CA CYS A 80 -4.02 19.22 15.34
C CYS A 80 -4.85 20.08 16.30
N THR A 81 -6.17 19.85 16.39
CA THR A 81 -7.02 20.59 17.32
C THR A 81 -6.65 20.29 18.77
N ILE A 82 -6.34 19.03 19.12
CA ILE A 82 -5.89 18.66 20.47
C ILE A 82 -4.55 19.31 20.80
N LEU A 83 -3.57 19.29 19.90
CA LEU A 83 -2.25 19.90 20.13
C LEU A 83 -2.36 21.42 20.28
N LYS A 84 -3.13 22.08 19.39
CA LYS A 84 -3.44 23.51 19.48
C LYS A 84 -4.21 23.86 20.74
N HIS A 85 -5.12 23.00 21.16
CA HIS A 85 -5.87 23.17 22.40
C HIS A 85 -4.96 23.02 23.61
N ARG A 86 -4.04 22.06 23.63
CA ARG A 86 -3.05 21.88 24.70
C ARG A 86 -2.07 23.05 24.75
N GLU A 87 -1.65 23.56 23.60
CA GLU A 87 -0.81 24.76 23.48
C GLU A 87 -1.53 26.00 24.03
N ARG A 88 -2.76 26.26 23.57
CA ARG A 88 -3.58 27.37 24.09
C ARG A 88 -3.84 27.21 25.59
N ASN A 89 -4.15 25.99 26.04
CA ASN A 89 -4.32 25.70 27.45
C ASN A 89 -3.01 25.94 28.22
N TYR A 90 -1.85 25.54 27.69
CA TYR A 90 -0.55 25.81 28.28
C TYR A 90 -0.29 27.33 28.43
N TYR A 91 -0.57 28.12 27.39
CA TYR A 91 -0.47 29.58 27.43
C TYR A 91 -1.51 30.24 28.37
N THR A 92 -2.76 29.78 28.39
CA THR A 92 -3.83 30.31 29.25
C THR A 92 -3.60 29.97 30.73
N ASN A 93 -2.98 28.83 31.05
CA ASN A 93 -2.65 28.48 32.44
C ASN A 93 -1.42 29.25 32.98
N GLN A 94 -0.56 29.80 32.12
CA GLN A 94 0.59 30.63 32.53
C GLN A 94 0.27 32.13 32.65
N ILE A 95 -0.89 32.59 32.17
CA ILE A 95 -1.33 33.98 32.36
C ILE A 95 -1.77 34.15 33.83
N PRO A 96 -1.07 34.97 34.64
CA PRO A 96 -1.50 35.29 36.00
C PRO A 96 -2.83 36.04 35.92
N LYS A 97 -3.79 35.69 36.79
CA LYS A 97 -5.04 36.43 36.89
C LYS A 97 -4.71 37.77 37.55
N GLU A 98 -4.83 38.85 36.77
CA GLU A 98 -4.70 40.23 37.24
C GLU A 98 -5.56 40.44 38.49
N GLY A 99 -4.92 40.73 39.62
CA GLY A 99 -5.62 40.98 40.89
C GLY A 99 -4.78 40.75 42.14
N ASP A 100 -3.68 41.48 42.32
CA ASP A 100 -3.30 41.98 43.65
C ASP A 100 -2.38 43.21 43.51
N LEU A 101 -2.80 44.28 44.17
CA LEU A 101 -2.31 45.66 44.11
C LEU A 101 -1.04 45.84 44.97
N HIS A 102 0.03 46.48 44.47
CA HIS A 102 0.71 47.61 45.16
C HIS A 102 2.00 48.11 44.47
N LEU A 103 1.98 49.40 44.12
CA LEU A 103 3.00 50.46 44.27
C LEU A 103 4.49 50.24 43.90
N GLU A 104 4.96 51.13 43.00
CA GLU A 104 6.28 51.81 42.91
C GLU A 104 7.53 50.92 42.77
N THR A 105 8.45 51.14 41.81
CA THR A 105 9.47 52.20 41.89
C THR A 105 10.19 52.34 40.54
N GLN A 106 10.21 53.57 40.02
CA GLN A 106 11.37 54.28 39.44
C GLN A 106 12.12 53.72 38.20
N GLU A 107 11.73 54.27 37.05
CA GLU A 107 12.58 54.88 36.01
C GLU A 107 14.03 54.34 35.82
N VAL A 108 14.24 53.52 34.78
CA VAL A 108 15.57 53.31 34.17
C VAL A 108 15.49 53.61 32.67
N TYR A 109 15.80 54.86 32.36
CA TYR A 109 16.28 55.43 31.10
C TYR A 109 16.65 54.42 29.99
N SER A 110 15.94 54.50 28.85
CA SER A 110 16.35 53.91 27.57
C SER A 110 17.61 54.63 27.05
N ILE A 111 18.73 53.92 26.97
CA ILE A 111 19.87 54.31 26.11
C ILE A 111 19.62 53.70 24.74
N ASP A 112 19.28 54.53 23.77
CA ASP A 112 19.29 54.16 22.35
C ASP A 112 20.72 53.86 21.88
N PRO A 113 20.98 52.70 21.22
CA PRO A 113 22.29 52.29 20.76
C PRO A 113 22.76 52.93 19.44
N TYR A 114 22.11 54.00 18.95
CA TYR A 114 22.47 54.64 17.68
C TYR A 114 23.09 56.04 17.87
N ASN A 115 24.32 56.09 18.38
CA ASN A 115 25.23 57.20 18.14
C ASN A 115 26.69 56.72 18.11
N PRO A 116 27.27 56.46 16.92
CA PRO A 116 28.70 56.31 16.77
C PRO A 116 29.36 57.71 16.67
N ALA A 117 30.31 57.98 17.55
CA ALA A 117 30.96 59.27 17.79
C ALA A 117 31.39 60.08 16.54
N SER A 118 31.23 61.41 16.61
CA SER A 118 32.34 62.36 16.59
C SER A 118 31.99 63.65 17.32
#